data_AF-A0A0Q9RH74-F1
#
_entry.id   AF-A0A0Q9RH74-F1
#
_cell.length_a   1.000
_cell.length_b   1.000
_cell.length_c   1.000
_cell.angle_alpha   90.00
_cell.angle_beta   90.00
_cell.angle_gamma   90.00
#
_symmetry.space_group_name_H-M   'P 1'
#
loop_
_entity.id
_entity.type
_entity.pdbx_description
1 polymer ?
#
loop_
_entity_poly.entity_id
_entity_poly.type
_entity_poly.pdbx_seq_one_letter_code
_entity_poly.pdbx_strand_id
1 'polypeptide(L)'
;MFDELAERVHAVLRLTSGLTAEPGLAAFHAVGGIESLNHALDRADATLSGWLAAHPHEQVRAGAVANEVGAVRLQVQTHELTRRRESVDALQSALRRMRTAGSVEALTAQVPREVSALGFRRVLFSWVDQARWVPVSTYTASGPEEARAIMAAGDAPYWHTRDLLEAAMIRHRRSMLVRDALDNPHVHLDIQAVMHSTSYVAAPLIRGSKVVGFVHADQSVEGAELDGFDRDLISMFVEGLGLAFERVAMREELDSVRSRLGRQASALSDLVAQIGDIDATEPRTSAVEEPRGEVAFPASSESVPLRLGEGLTRREAQVYALLGDGVSNAEIADRLYIAEGTVKTHVKHVLRKVSAENRAHAGALYRSRPRREPGWTEG
;
A
#
# COMPACT_ATOMS: atom_id res chain seq x y z
N MET A 1 -21.35 4.23 -19.77
CA MET A 1 -21.98 2.96 -19.33
C MET A 1 -22.75 3.15 -18.02
N PHE A 2 -22.11 3.64 -16.93
CA PHE A 2 -22.87 4.01 -15.72
C PHE A 2 -23.92 5.10 -16.02
N ASP A 3 -23.54 6.17 -16.73
CA ASP A 3 -24.45 7.26 -17.10
C ASP A 3 -25.66 6.76 -17.91
N GLU A 4 -25.43 5.82 -18.83
CA GLU A 4 -26.48 5.20 -19.64
C GLU A 4 -27.45 4.38 -18.77
N LEU A 5 -26.94 3.63 -17.78
CA LEU A 5 -27.80 2.94 -16.81
C LEU A 5 -28.58 3.93 -15.96
N ALA A 6 -27.94 5.00 -15.50
CA ALA A 6 -28.59 6.05 -14.73
C ALA A 6 -29.72 6.72 -15.53
N GLU A 7 -29.50 7.04 -16.80
CA GLU A 7 -30.54 7.59 -17.69
C GLU A 7 -31.73 6.65 -17.84
N ARG A 8 -31.48 5.33 -17.98
CA ARG A 8 -32.53 4.33 -18.08
C ARG A 8 -33.33 4.17 -16.80
N VAL A 9 -32.67 4.21 -15.64
CA VAL A 9 -33.35 4.24 -14.34
C VAL A 9 -34.24 5.49 -14.25
N HIS A 10 -33.72 6.68 -14.58
CA HIS A 10 -34.53 7.91 -14.59
C HIS A 10 -35.73 7.82 -15.56
N ALA A 11 -35.55 7.18 -16.73
CA ALA A 11 -36.65 6.99 -17.68
C ALA A 11 -37.79 6.16 -17.07
N VAL A 12 -37.45 5.06 -16.39
CA VAL A 12 -38.43 4.19 -15.72
C VAL A 12 -39.07 4.89 -14.51
N LEU A 13 -38.31 5.68 -13.74
CA LEU A 13 -38.87 6.50 -12.66
C LEU A 13 -39.91 7.49 -13.18
N ARG A 14 -39.66 8.13 -14.33
CA ARG A 14 -40.65 9.02 -14.98
C ARG A 14 -41.89 8.26 -15.45
N LEU A 15 -41.73 7.07 -16.02
CA LEU A 15 -42.88 6.22 -16.42
C LEU A 15 -43.73 5.84 -15.20
N THR A 16 -43.09 5.42 -14.12
CA THR A 16 -43.76 5.04 -12.87
C THR A 16 -44.45 6.25 -12.24
N SER A 17 -43.77 7.40 -12.17
CA SER A 17 -44.34 8.67 -11.70
C SER A 17 -45.56 9.09 -12.51
N GLY A 18 -45.48 8.99 -13.84
CA GLY A 18 -46.57 9.35 -14.75
C GLY A 18 -47.81 8.46 -14.61
N LEU A 19 -47.62 7.17 -14.31
CA LEU A 19 -48.73 6.25 -14.06
C LEU A 19 -49.36 6.48 -12.68
N THR A 20 -48.53 6.68 -11.66
CA THR A 20 -48.96 6.73 -10.25
C THR A 20 -49.32 8.12 -9.75
N ALA A 21 -49.02 9.17 -10.54
CA ALA A 21 -49.11 10.57 -10.16
C ALA A 21 -48.29 10.92 -8.91
N GLU A 22 -47.17 10.21 -8.67
CA GLU A 22 -46.23 10.45 -7.59
C GLU A 22 -45.02 11.27 -8.10
N PRO A 23 -45.05 12.62 -8.03
CA PRO A 23 -44.02 13.48 -8.60
C PRO A 23 -42.66 13.32 -7.91
N GLY A 24 -42.64 12.92 -6.64
CA GLY A 24 -41.41 12.69 -5.88
C GLY A 24 -40.53 11.57 -6.45
N LEU A 25 -41.09 10.67 -7.27
CA LEU A 25 -40.35 9.58 -7.91
C LEU A 25 -39.53 10.09 -9.10
N ALA A 26 -40.09 11.00 -9.91
CA ALA A 26 -39.41 11.58 -11.08
C ALA A 26 -38.32 12.60 -10.68
N ALA A 27 -38.47 13.22 -9.51
CA ALA A 27 -37.49 14.14 -8.94
C ALA A 27 -36.31 13.42 -8.24
N PHE A 28 -36.35 12.09 -8.13
CA PHE A 28 -35.25 11.34 -7.55
C PHE A 28 -34.04 11.38 -8.48
N HIS A 29 -33.00 12.09 -8.05
CA HIS A 29 -31.69 11.99 -8.65
C HIS A 29 -30.92 10.90 -7.93
N ALA A 30 -30.52 9.87 -8.69
CA ALA A 30 -29.56 8.89 -8.18
C ALA A 30 -28.24 9.61 -7.93
N VAL A 31 -28.03 10.03 -6.68
CA VAL A 31 -26.74 10.51 -6.22
C VAL A 31 -25.94 9.27 -5.86
N GLY A 32 -24.83 9.08 -6.56
CA GLY A 32 -23.82 8.08 -6.25
C GLY A 32 -23.84 6.81 -7.08
N GLY A 33 -23.40 5.69 -6.50
CA GLY A 33 -23.07 4.45 -7.24
C GLY A 33 -24.28 3.56 -7.58
N ILE A 34 -23.98 2.31 -7.97
CA ILE A 34 -24.99 1.29 -8.31
C ILE A 34 -26.01 1.04 -7.18
N GLU A 35 -25.60 1.17 -5.92
CA GLU A 35 -26.48 1.06 -4.74
C GLU A 35 -27.65 2.06 -4.80
N SER A 36 -27.38 3.29 -5.24
CA SER A 36 -28.37 4.35 -5.43
C SER A 36 -29.37 4.02 -6.56
N LEU A 37 -28.88 3.43 -7.65
CA LEU A 37 -29.73 2.95 -8.75
C LEU A 37 -30.65 1.82 -8.32
N ASN A 38 -30.14 0.85 -7.54
CA ASN A 38 -30.95 -0.24 -7.00
C ASN A 38 -32.04 0.30 -6.06
N HIS A 39 -31.68 1.22 -5.16
CA HIS A 39 -32.65 1.85 -4.26
C HIS A 39 -33.75 2.64 -5.01
N ALA A 40 -33.40 3.33 -6.10
CA ALA A 40 -34.38 3.99 -6.96
C ALA A 40 -35.40 3.00 -7.55
N LEU A 41 -34.92 1.86 -8.05
CA LEU A 41 -35.77 0.82 -8.62
C LEU A 41 -36.65 0.17 -7.55
N ASP A 42 -36.14 -0.05 -6.34
CA ASP A 42 -36.93 -0.58 -5.21
C ASP A 42 -38.07 0.36 -4.83
N ARG A 43 -37.82 1.66 -4.85
CA ARG A 43 -38.89 2.67 -4.66
C ARG A 43 -39.92 2.62 -5.78
N ALA A 44 -39.49 2.47 -7.04
CA ALA A 44 -40.41 2.35 -8.17
C ALA A 44 -41.32 1.12 -8.03
N ASP A 45 -40.75 -0.04 -7.70
CA ASP A 45 -41.50 -1.28 -7.47
C ASP A 45 -42.49 -1.15 -6.31
N ALA A 46 -42.09 -0.55 -5.19
CA ALA A 46 -42.95 -0.33 -4.04
C ALA A 46 -44.12 0.61 -4.37
N THR A 47 -43.84 1.73 -5.06
CA THR A 47 -44.87 2.69 -5.49
C THR A 47 -45.84 2.07 -6.49
N LEU A 48 -45.34 1.32 -7.48
CA LEU A 48 -46.18 0.66 -8.47
C LEU A 48 -47.07 -0.43 -7.85
N SER A 49 -46.52 -1.21 -6.91
CA SER A 49 -47.26 -2.25 -6.19
C SER A 49 -48.38 -1.66 -5.32
N GLY A 50 -48.08 -0.58 -4.59
CA GLY A 50 -49.08 0.14 -3.79
C GLY A 50 -50.19 0.74 -4.65
N TRP A 51 -49.83 1.35 -5.78
CA TRP A 51 -50.80 1.93 -6.71
C TRP A 51 -51.71 0.87 -7.35
N LEU A 52 -51.15 -0.26 -7.77
CA LEU A 52 -51.90 -1.37 -8.38
C LEU A 52 -52.91 -1.98 -7.39
N ALA A 53 -52.55 -2.08 -6.11
CA ALA A 53 -53.48 -2.54 -5.08
C ALA A 53 -54.73 -1.63 -4.96
N ALA A 54 -54.57 -0.33 -5.18
CA ALA A 54 -55.67 0.64 -5.22
C ALA A 54 -56.41 0.68 -6.58
N HIS A 55 -55.77 0.24 -7.67
CA HIS A 55 -56.33 0.27 -9.03
C HIS A 55 -56.28 -1.10 -9.73
N PRO A 56 -56.99 -2.14 -9.24
CA PRO A 56 -56.87 -3.49 -9.77
C PRO A 56 -57.29 -3.66 -11.24
N HIS A 57 -58.06 -2.71 -11.80
CA HIS A 57 -58.49 -2.74 -13.20
C HIS A 57 -57.39 -2.26 -14.17
N GLU A 58 -56.35 -1.60 -13.68
CA GLU A 58 -55.24 -1.05 -14.47
C GLU A 58 -54.03 -2.02 -14.59
N GLN A 59 -54.26 -3.31 -14.31
CA GLN A 59 -53.22 -4.36 -14.30
C GLN A 59 -52.36 -4.40 -15.58
N VAL A 60 -52.95 -4.15 -16.74
CA VAL A 60 -52.20 -4.18 -18.02
C VAL A 60 -51.20 -3.03 -18.09
N ARG A 61 -51.62 -1.81 -17.73
CA ARG A 61 -50.75 -0.62 -17.74
C ARG A 61 -49.69 -0.72 -16.66
N ALA A 62 -50.05 -1.16 -15.45
CA ALA A 62 -49.10 -1.41 -14.38
C ALA A 62 -48.09 -2.52 -14.75
N GLY A 63 -48.55 -3.61 -15.37
CA GLY A 63 -47.70 -4.71 -15.81
C GLY A 63 -46.67 -4.29 -16.86
N ALA A 64 -47.05 -3.40 -17.79
CA ALA A 64 -46.12 -2.84 -18.77
C ALA A 64 -45.01 -2.02 -18.10
N VAL A 65 -45.36 -1.16 -17.13
CA VAL A 65 -44.35 -0.38 -16.38
C VAL A 65 -43.49 -1.29 -15.51
N ALA A 66 -44.07 -2.29 -14.84
CA ALA A 66 -43.34 -3.26 -14.03
C ALA A 66 -42.32 -4.04 -14.86
N ASN A 67 -42.68 -4.41 -16.10
CA ASN A 67 -41.76 -5.08 -17.02
C ASN A 67 -40.55 -4.20 -17.39
N GLU A 68 -40.77 -2.90 -17.62
CA GLU A 68 -39.67 -1.95 -17.86
C GLU A 68 -38.77 -1.78 -16.62
N VAL A 69 -39.36 -1.69 -15.41
CA VAL A 69 -38.61 -1.67 -14.14
C VAL A 69 -37.76 -2.93 -14.01
N GLY A 70 -38.36 -4.10 -14.24
CA GLY A 70 -37.66 -5.39 -14.19
C GLY A 70 -36.53 -5.51 -15.21
N ALA A 71 -36.75 -5.03 -16.44
CA ALA A 71 -35.74 -5.04 -17.49
C ALA A 71 -34.53 -4.15 -17.15
N VAL A 72 -34.77 -2.94 -16.63
CA VAL A 72 -33.69 -2.05 -16.20
C VAL A 72 -32.97 -2.60 -14.96
N ARG A 73 -33.71 -3.18 -14.01
CA ARG A 73 -33.12 -3.85 -12.84
C ARG A 73 -32.17 -4.98 -13.24
N LEU A 74 -32.57 -5.82 -14.18
CA LEU A 74 -31.72 -6.91 -14.68
C LEU A 74 -30.41 -6.37 -15.28
N GLN A 75 -30.44 -5.21 -15.95
CA GLN A 75 -29.24 -4.60 -16.53
C GLN A 75 -28.32 -4.02 -15.47
N VAL A 76 -28.87 -3.34 -14.46
CA VAL A 76 -28.10 -2.86 -13.30
C VAL A 76 -27.42 -4.03 -12.61
N GLN A 77 -28.15 -5.12 -12.33
CA GLN A 77 -27.60 -6.33 -11.73
C GLN A 77 -26.55 -7.01 -12.61
N THR A 78 -26.78 -7.11 -13.92
CA THR A 78 -25.82 -7.72 -14.86
C THR A 78 -24.53 -6.90 -14.91
N HIS A 79 -24.64 -5.57 -14.91
CA HIS A 79 -23.49 -4.68 -14.88
C HIS A 79 -22.70 -4.82 -13.57
N GLU A 80 -23.38 -4.88 -12.43
CA GLU A 80 -22.77 -5.09 -11.12
C GLU A 80 -22.03 -6.43 -11.05
N LEU A 81 -22.67 -7.52 -11.50
CA LEU A 81 -22.05 -8.84 -11.56
C LEU A 81 -20.84 -8.88 -12.48
N THR A 82 -20.91 -8.20 -13.62
CA THR A 82 -19.79 -8.11 -14.57
C THR A 82 -18.62 -7.36 -13.95
N ARG A 83 -18.85 -6.18 -13.37
CA ARG A 83 -17.81 -5.42 -12.66
C ARG A 83 -17.18 -6.26 -11.55
N ARG A 84 -17.99 -6.90 -10.70
CA ARG A 84 -17.50 -7.71 -9.57
C ARG A 84 -16.66 -8.89 -10.05
N ARG A 85 -17.08 -9.56 -11.13
CA ARG A 85 -16.30 -10.64 -11.75
C ARG A 85 -14.96 -10.13 -12.27
N GLU A 86 -14.95 -9.02 -13.00
CA GLU A 86 -13.73 -8.40 -13.53
C GLU A 86 -12.77 -8.01 -12.40
N SER A 87 -13.28 -7.42 -11.31
CA SER A 87 -12.51 -7.09 -10.11
C SER A 87 -11.89 -8.33 -9.44
N VAL A 88 -12.60 -9.47 -9.40
CA VAL A 88 -12.06 -10.73 -8.86
C VAL A 88 -11.00 -11.33 -9.79
N ASP A 89 -11.20 -11.29 -11.10
CA ASP A 89 -10.21 -11.75 -12.08
C ASP A 89 -8.93 -10.88 -12.03
N ALA A 90 -9.11 -9.57 -11.84
CA ALA A 90 -8.03 -8.61 -11.60
C ALA A 90 -7.28 -8.90 -10.30
N LEU A 91 -7.99 -9.17 -9.20
CA LEU A 91 -7.40 -9.57 -7.91
C LEU A 91 -6.49 -10.79 -8.07
N GLN A 92 -6.96 -11.85 -8.72
CA GLN A 92 -6.18 -13.06 -8.93
C GLN A 92 -4.91 -12.78 -9.75
N SER A 93 -5.04 -11.96 -10.79
CA SER A 93 -3.93 -11.55 -11.65
C SER A 93 -2.90 -10.71 -10.89
N ALA A 94 -3.37 -9.78 -10.05
CA ALA A 94 -2.55 -8.92 -9.22
C ALA A 94 -1.73 -9.72 -8.20
N LEU A 95 -2.38 -10.64 -7.47
CA LEU A 95 -1.69 -11.52 -6.52
C LEU A 95 -0.66 -12.43 -7.19
N ARG A 96 -0.94 -12.91 -8.41
CA ARG A 96 0.03 -13.69 -9.21
C ARG A 96 1.26 -12.86 -9.59
N ARG A 97 1.10 -11.60 -10.01
CA ARG A 97 2.21 -10.71 -10.37
C ARG A 97 3.02 -10.28 -9.14
N MET A 98 2.38 -9.98 -8.02
CA MET A 98 3.10 -9.68 -6.79
C MET A 98 3.93 -10.87 -6.27
N ARG A 99 3.52 -12.09 -6.61
CA ARG A 99 4.32 -13.29 -6.30
C ARG A 99 5.67 -13.35 -7.02
N THR A 100 5.86 -12.58 -8.10
CA THR A 100 7.14 -12.54 -8.81
C THR A 100 8.05 -11.42 -8.34
N ALA A 101 7.61 -10.55 -7.42
CA ALA A 101 8.46 -9.50 -6.84
C ALA A 101 9.68 -10.10 -6.13
N GLY A 102 10.86 -9.55 -6.43
CA GLY A 102 12.16 -10.03 -5.97
C GLY A 102 12.67 -9.37 -4.68
N SER A 103 12.10 -8.24 -4.27
CA SER A 103 12.47 -7.50 -3.06
C SER A 103 11.26 -6.81 -2.43
N VAL A 104 11.38 -6.46 -1.15
CA VAL A 104 10.34 -5.71 -0.41
C VAL A 104 10.07 -4.38 -1.12
N GLU A 105 11.12 -3.67 -1.55
CA GLU A 105 11.02 -2.41 -2.27
C GLU A 105 10.21 -2.55 -3.57
N ALA A 106 10.54 -3.54 -4.41
CA ALA A 106 9.81 -3.79 -5.65
C ALA A 106 8.33 -4.14 -5.39
N LEU A 107 8.06 -4.92 -4.35
CA LEU A 107 6.70 -5.27 -3.95
C LEU A 107 5.91 -4.03 -3.52
N THR A 108 6.46 -3.19 -2.64
CA THR A 108 5.80 -1.96 -2.18
C THR A 108 5.46 -1.01 -3.32
N ALA A 109 6.41 -0.76 -4.24
CA ALA A 109 6.20 0.11 -5.38
C ALA A 109 5.10 -0.40 -6.34
N GLN A 110 4.86 -1.71 -6.35
CA GLN A 110 3.86 -2.35 -7.19
C GLN A 110 2.44 -2.26 -6.60
N VAL A 111 2.29 -2.20 -5.27
CA VAL A 111 0.98 -2.24 -4.58
C VAL A 111 -0.04 -1.24 -5.15
N PRO A 112 0.24 0.07 -5.28
CA PRO A 112 -0.79 1.01 -5.70
C PRO A 112 -1.32 0.75 -7.12
N ARG A 113 -0.43 0.32 -8.02
CA ARG A 113 -0.81 -0.02 -9.41
C ARG A 113 -1.66 -1.29 -9.46
N GLU A 114 -1.30 -2.28 -8.65
CA GLU A 114 -2.06 -3.53 -8.59
C GLU A 114 -3.43 -3.32 -7.99
N VAL A 115 -3.53 -2.55 -6.90
CA VAL A 115 -4.82 -2.16 -6.30
C VAL A 115 -5.65 -1.35 -7.29
N SER A 116 -5.04 -0.43 -8.04
CA SER A 116 -5.79 0.32 -9.04
C SER A 116 -6.40 -0.56 -10.13
N ALA A 117 -5.70 -1.64 -10.53
CA ALA A 117 -6.23 -2.60 -11.49
C ALA A 117 -7.49 -3.34 -11.01
N LEU A 118 -7.79 -3.35 -9.70
CA LEU A 118 -9.05 -3.88 -9.17
C LEU A 118 -10.26 -2.94 -9.39
N GLY A 119 -10.02 -1.72 -9.88
CA GLY A 119 -11.04 -0.71 -10.15
C GLY A 119 -10.95 0.53 -9.26
N PHE A 120 -9.93 0.65 -8.41
CA PHE A 120 -9.71 1.84 -7.59
C PHE A 120 -8.94 2.91 -8.38
N ARG A 121 -9.33 4.16 -8.22
CA ARG A 121 -8.75 5.28 -8.99
C ARG A 121 -7.64 5.99 -8.24
N ARG A 122 -7.68 5.97 -6.92
CA ARG A 122 -6.58 6.47 -6.09
C ARG A 122 -6.28 5.46 -5.00
N VAL A 123 -4.99 5.20 -4.81
CA VAL A 123 -4.51 4.20 -3.87
C VAL A 123 -3.27 4.73 -3.17
N LEU A 124 -3.24 4.61 -1.85
CA LEU A 124 -2.12 4.97 -1.02
C LEU A 124 -1.68 3.76 -0.19
N PHE A 125 -0.43 3.35 -0.37
CA PHE A 125 0.25 2.38 0.49
C PHE A 125 1.17 3.09 1.48
N SER A 126 1.13 2.62 2.72
CA SER A 126 1.81 3.25 3.85
C SER A 126 2.32 2.23 4.86
N TRP A 127 3.44 2.56 5.51
CA TRP A 127 3.99 1.80 6.64
C TRP A 127 3.52 2.36 7.98
N VAL A 128 3.54 1.50 9.01
CA VAL A 128 3.33 1.87 10.40
C VAL A 128 4.64 1.70 11.17
N ASP A 129 5.32 2.80 11.49
CA ASP A 129 6.58 2.84 12.23
C ASP A 129 6.47 3.55 13.57
N GLN A 130 6.71 2.86 14.69
CA GLN A 130 6.69 3.47 16.04
C GLN A 130 5.49 4.40 16.32
N ALA A 131 4.29 3.98 15.93
CA ALA A 131 3.07 4.79 15.99
C ALA A 131 3.07 6.05 15.08
N ARG A 132 3.83 5.99 13.99
CA ARG A 132 3.79 6.92 12.86
C ARG A 132 3.26 6.21 11.64
N TRP A 133 2.50 6.96 10.87
CA TRP A 133 2.05 6.57 9.56
C TRP A 133 3.02 7.18 8.54
N VAL A 134 3.54 6.37 7.62
CA VAL A 134 4.55 6.79 6.66
C VAL A 134 4.06 6.43 5.26
N PRO A 135 3.64 7.40 4.43
CA PRO A 135 3.37 7.16 3.02
C PRO A 135 4.59 6.56 2.33
N VAL A 136 4.37 5.51 1.53
CA VAL A 136 5.47 4.82 0.83
C VAL A 136 5.32 5.00 -0.67
N SER A 137 4.12 4.77 -1.18
CA SER A 137 3.85 4.78 -2.61
C SER A 137 2.37 5.05 -2.84
N THR A 138 2.05 5.77 -3.90
CA THR A 138 0.69 6.10 -4.27
C THR A 138 0.47 5.94 -5.77
N TYR A 139 -0.78 5.78 -6.17
CA TYR A 139 -1.24 5.85 -7.55
C TYR A 139 -2.50 6.71 -7.57
N THR A 140 -2.60 7.59 -8.57
CA THR A 140 -3.84 8.32 -8.85
C THR A 140 -4.12 8.29 -10.34
N ALA A 141 -5.39 8.12 -10.69
CA ALA A 141 -5.86 8.15 -12.07
C ALA A 141 -5.84 9.57 -12.66
N SER A 142 -5.88 10.60 -11.82
CA SER A 142 -5.84 12.02 -12.23
C SER A 142 -4.44 12.46 -12.67
N GLY A 143 -3.39 11.76 -12.23
CA GLY A 143 -2.02 11.96 -12.70
C GLY A 143 -0.98 12.19 -11.60
N PRO A 144 0.30 12.34 -11.98
CA PRO A 144 1.43 12.33 -11.05
C PRO A 144 1.52 13.55 -10.13
N GLU A 145 0.80 14.63 -10.41
CA GLU A 145 0.77 15.82 -9.57
C GLU A 145 -0.03 15.58 -8.28
N GLU A 146 -1.23 15.01 -8.39
CA GLU A 146 -2.03 14.60 -7.24
C GLU A 146 -1.29 13.55 -6.40
N ALA A 147 -0.63 12.59 -7.06
CA ALA A 147 0.24 11.63 -6.38
C ALA A 147 1.34 12.30 -5.55
N ARG A 148 2.00 13.35 -6.09
CA ARG A 148 3.02 14.11 -5.35
C ARG A 148 2.42 14.89 -4.18
N ALA A 149 1.25 15.49 -4.35
CA ALA A 149 0.55 16.19 -3.27
C ALA A 149 0.20 15.24 -2.12
N ILE A 150 -0.31 14.04 -2.44
CA ILE A 150 -0.61 13.00 -1.44
C ILE A 150 0.64 12.58 -0.67
N MET A 151 1.74 12.35 -1.40
CA MET A 151 3.00 11.95 -0.76
C MET A 151 3.62 13.06 0.08
N ALA A 152 3.47 14.33 -0.32
CA ALA A 152 4.00 15.48 0.41
C ALA A 152 3.20 15.79 1.68
N ALA A 153 1.89 15.53 1.68
CA ALA A 153 1.04 15.83 2.81
C ALA A 153 1.15 14.82 3.96
N GLY A 154 1.60 13.59 3.70
CA GLY A 154 1.75 12.58 4.74
C GLY A 154 3.05 12.63 5.54
N ASP A 155 3.73 13.78 5.57
CA ASP A 155 4.88 14.06 6.45
C ASP A 155 4.43 14.53 7.88
N ALA A 156 3.13 14.39 8.19
CA ALA A 156 2.50 14.85 9.43
C ALA A 156 2.64 13.84 10.62
N PRO A 157 2.75 14.31 11.88
CA PRO A 157 3.26 13.47 12.96
C PRO A 157 2.17 12.89 13.90
N TYR A 158 2.36 11.61 14.28
CA TYR A 158 1.74 10.85 15.39
C TYR A 158 0.24 10.52 15.35
N TRP A 159 -0.11 9.22 15.38
CA TRP A 159 -1.45 8.76 15.77
C TRP A 159 -1.46 8.38 17.26
N HIS A 160 -1.89 9.30 18.12
CA HIS A 160 -2.17 8.99 19.55
C HIS A 160 -3.64 9.21 19.95
N THR A 161 -4.48 9.73 19.05
CA THR A 161 -5.89 9.95 19.35
C THR A 161 -6.64 8.62 19.24
N ARG A 162 -7.16 8.13 20.36
CA ARG A 162 -7.87 6.83 20.47
C ARG A 162 -9.08 6.70 19.54
N ASP A 163 -9.56 7.83 19.03
CA ASP A 163 -10.79 7.98 18.28
C ASP A 163 -10.60 8.00 16.75
N LEU A 164 -9.38 7.83 16.23
CA LEU A 164 -9.16 7.77 14.78
C LEU A 164 -9.42 6.37 14.20
N LEU A 165 -9.83 6.33 12.93
CA LEU A 165 -10.16 5.12 12.19
C LEU A 165 -8.98 4.14 12.10
N GLU A 166 -7.77 4.64 11.89
CA GLU A 166 -6.54 3.84 11.81
C GLU A 166 -6.24 3.17 13.15
N ALA A 167 -6.54 3.85 14.26
CA ALA A 167 -6.43 3.25 15.59
C ALA A 167 -7.44 2.09 15.76
N ALA A 168 -8.64 2.20 15.19
CA ALA A 168 -9.60 1.11 15.14
C ALA A 168 -9.10 -0.06 14.27
N MET A 169 -8.51 0.22 13.10
CA MET A 169 -7.91 -0.83 12.26
C MET A 169 -6.75 -1.55 12.95
N ILE A 170 -5.94 -0.86 13.76
CA ILE A 170 -4.86 -1.49 14.53
C ILE A 170 -5.41 -2.40 15.63
N ARG A 171 -6.45 -1.94 16.34
CA ARG A 171 -7.09 -2.71 17.42
C ARG A 171 -7.82 -3.94 16.89
N HIS A 172 -8.62 -3.76 15.85
CA HIS A 172 -9.53 -4.79 15.36
C HIS A 172 -8.94 -5.63 14.23
N ARG A 173 -7.91 -5.13 13.55
CA ARG A 173 -7.22 -5.82 12.44
C ARG A 173 -8.18 -6.21 11.33
N ARG A 174 -9.08 -5.27 10.99
CA ARG A 174 -10.13 -5.46 9.98
C ARG A 174 -10.10 -4.33 8.98
N SER A 175 -10.39 -4.68 7.74
CA SER A 175 -10.63 -3.72 6.66
C SER A 175 -11.92 -2.95 6.93
N MET A 176 -11.94 -1.67 6.58
CA MET A 176 -13.03 -0.75 6.84
C MET A 176 -13.53 -0.13 5.54
N LEU A 177 -14.85 0.07 5.47
CA LEU A 177 -15.50 0.95 4.52
C LEU A 177 -15.87 2.21 5.27
N VAL A 178 -15.39 3.36 4.80
CA VAL A 178 -15.66 4.66 5.39
C VAL A 178 -16.60 5.39 4.46
N ARG A 179 -17.76 5.77 5.01
CA ARG A 179 -18.75 6.64 4.38
C ARG A 179 -18.65 8.03 5.01
N ASP A 180 -19.08 9.04 4.28
CA ASP A 180 -19.12 10.45 4.70
C ASP A 180 -17.77 10.96 5.20
N ALA A 181 -16.69 10.57 4.52
CA ALA A 181 -15.33 10.77 5.00
C ALA A 181 -14.95 12.24 5.21
N LEU A 182 -15.60 13.19 4.51
CA LEU A 182 -15.40 14.64 4.70
C LEU A 182 -15.95 15.17 6.03
N ASP A 183 -17.07 14.63 6.50
CA ASP A 183 -17.76 15.08 7.72
C ASP A 183 -17.44 14.18 8.93
N ASN A 184 -16.63 13.14 8.73
CA ASN A 184 -16.36 12.13 9.75
C ASN A 184 -15.22 12.56 10.69
N PRO A 185 -15.51 12.82 11.99
CA PRO A 185 -14.49 13.28 12.95
C PRO A 185 -13.44 12.21 13.28
N HIS A 186 -13.65 10.97 12.86
CA HIS A 186 -12.73 9.85 13.05
C HIS A 186 -11.75 9.68 11.89
N VAL A 187 -11.87 10.45 10.81
CA VAL A 187 -10.91 10.48 9.71
C VAL A 187 -9.88 11.58 9.97
N HIS A 188 -8.61 11.28 9.73
CA HIS A 188 -7.54 12.25 9.94
C HIS A 188 -7.70 13.47 9.02
N LEU A 189 -7.59 14.68 9.57
CA LEU A 189 -7.75 15.95 8.83
C LEU A 189 -6.77 16.05 7.65
N ASP A 190 -5.52 15.61 7.82
CA ASP A 190 -4.54 15.60 6.72
C ASP A 190 -4.90 14.62 5.59
N ILE A 191 -5.61 13.53 5.90
CA ILE A 191 -6.11 12.61 4.87
C ILE A 191 -7.32 13.23 4.17
N GLN A 192 -8.24 13.85 4.91
CA GLN A 192 -9.38 14.58 4.34
C GLN A 192 -8.94 15.73 3.42
N ALA A 193 -7.98 16.54 3.86
CA ALA A 193 -7.49 17.72 3.16
C ALA A 193 -6.76 17.42 1.84
N VAL A 194 -6.46 16.15 1.59
CA VAL A 194 -5.62 15.70 0.48
C VAL A 194 -6.38 14.75 -0.41
N MET A 195 -7.15 13.84 0.18
CA MET A 195 -7.97 12.91 -0.57
C MET A 195 -9.31 13.55 -0.97
N HIS A 196 -9.93 14.38 -0.13
CA HIS A 196 -11.25 14.97 -0.43
C HIS A 196 -12.32 13.94 -0.87
N SER A 197 -12.22 12.71 -0.37
CA SER A 197 -13.11 11.61 -0.77
C SER A 197 -14.41 11.65 0.04
N THR A 198 -15.54 11.37 -0.60
CA THR A 198 -16.82 11.14 0.10
C THR A 198 -16.86 9.74 0.74
N SER A 199 -16.25 8.75 0.11
CA SER A 199 -16.10 7.39 0.63
C SER A 199 -14.73 6.79 0.26
N TYR A 200 -14.20 5.93 1.12
CA TYR A 200 -12.96 5.18 0.84
C TYR A 200 -12.94 3.84 1.60
N VAL A 201 -12.11 2.91 1.13
CA VAL A 201 -11.80 1.67 1.85
C VAL A 201 -10.37 1.71 2.38
N ALA A 202 -10.17 1.08 3.52
CA ALA A 202 -8.86 0.96 4.14
C ALA A 202 -8.64 -0.46 4.66
N ALA A 203 -7.47 -1.02 4.44
CA ALA A 203 -7.14 -2.39 4.83
C ALA A 203 -5.78 -2.45 5.54
N PRO A 204 -5.70 -3.08 6.74
CA PRO A 204 -4.45 -3.23 7.47
C PRO A 204 -3.62 -4.39 6.91
N LEU A 205 -2.36 -4.11 6.58
CA LEU A 205 -1.36 -5.13 6.29
C LEU A 205 -0.85 -5.73 7.59
N ILE A 206 -1.10 -7.01 7.80
CA ILE A 206 -0.78 -7.73 9.04
C ILE A 206 0.40 -8.67 8.79
N ARG A 207 1.35 -8.68 9.72
CA ARG A 207 2.42 -9.68 9.80
C ARG A 207 2.36 -10.34 11.18
N GLY A 208 2.14 -11.65 11.22
CA GLY A 208 1.84 -12.35 12.47
C GLY A 208 0.62 -11.72 13.17
N SER A 209 0.83 -11.08 14.32
CA SER A 209 -0.21 -10.38 15.08
C SER A 209 -0.14 -8.85 15.01
N LYS A 210 0.83 -8.28 14.28
CA LYS A 210 1.09 -6.85 14.23
C LYS A 210 0.63 -6.25 12.91
N VAL A 211 -0.09 -5.13 12.97
CA VAL A 211 -0.34 -4.29 11.79
C VAL A 211 0.95 -3.54 11.45
N VAL A 212 1.47 -3.76 10.25
CA VAL A 212 2.74 -3.19 9.77
C VAL A 212 2.53 -2.08 8.74
N GLY A 213 1.36 -1.99 8.12
CA GLY A 213 1.05 -1.00 7.10
C GLY A 213 -0.45 -0.89 6.83
N PHE A 214 -0.81 0.04 5.95
CA PHE A 214 -2.17 0.19 5.46
C PHE A 214 -2.19 0.39 3.95
N VAL A 215 -3.26 -0.09 3.33
CA VAL A 215 -3.67 0.28 1.97
C VAL A 215 -4.96 1.07 2.08
N HIS A 216 -4.97 2.29 1.59
CA HIS A 216 -6.18 3.11 1.41
C HIS A 216 -6.51 3.20 -0.07
N ALA A 217 -7.77 3.10 -0.43
CA ALA A 217 -8.20 3.20 -1.82
C ALA A 217 -9.57 3.85 -1.96
N ASP A 218 -9.76 4.62 -3.03
CA ASP A 218 -11.05 5.21 -3.38
C ASP A 218 -11.28 5.36 -4.90
N GLN A 219 -12.43 5.94 -5.24
CA GLN A 219 -12.83 6.24 -6.62
C GLN A 219 -12.50 7.67 -7.07
N SER A 220 -12.13 8.61 -6.19
CA SER A 220 -11.78 10.01 -6.52
C SER A 220 -12.80 10.81 -7.35
N VAL A 221 -13.98 10.25 -7.68
CA VAL A 221 -15.05 10.93 -8.43
C VAL A 221 -16.12 11.38 -7.45
N GLU A 222 -16.56 12.63 -7.59
CA GLU A 222 -17.62 13.21 -6.76
C GLU A 222 -18.89 12.33 -6.83
N GLY A 223 -19.35 11.87 -5.67
CA GLY A 223 -20.50 10.98 -5.52
C GLY A 223 -20.22 9.48 -5.69
N ALA A 224 -19.07 9.04 -6.21
CA ALA A 224 -18.81 7.60 -6.33
C ALA A 224 -18.70 6.94 -4.94
N GLU A 225 -19.65 6.04 -4.64
CA GLU A 225 -19.67 5.29 -3.39
C GLU A 225 -19.05 3.91 -3.55
N LEU A 226 -18.23 3.55 -2.56
CA LEU A 226 -17.74 2.19 -2.36
C LEU A 226 -18.72 1.38 -1.52
N ASP A 227 -18.79 0.08 -1.81
CA ASP A 227 -19.68 -0.84 -1.10
C ASP A 227 -18.91 -1.87 -0.26
N GLY A 228 -19.65 -2.79 0.36
CA GLY A 228 -19.06 -3.89 1.13
C GLY A 228 -18.20 -4.84 0.29
N PHE A 229 -18.51 -5.00 -1.01
CA PHE A 229 -17.70 -5.81 -1.91
C PHE A 229 -16.33 -5.17 -2.13
N ASP A 230 -16.26 -3.86 -2.32
CA ASP A 230 -14.99 -3.14 -2.47
C ASP A 230 -14.10 -3.29 -1.22
N ARG A 231 -14.69 -3.26 -0.01
CA ARG A 231 -13.99 -3.55 1.26
C ARG A 231 -13.45 -4.98 1.31
N ASP A 232 -14.26 -5.95 0.93
CA ASP A 232 -13.87 -7.37 0.99
C ASP A 232 -12.80 -7.68 -0.08
N LEU A 233 -12.89 -7.03 -1.24
CA LEU A 233 -11.93 -7.11 -2.32
C LEU A 233 -10.54 -6.60 -1.90
N ILE A 234 -10.47 -5.42 -1.26
CA ILE A 234 -9.19 -4.90 -0.75
C ILE A 234 -8.68 -5.75 0.43
N SER A 235 -9.56 -6.33 1.25
CA SER A 235 -9.17 -7.26 2.33
C SER A 235 -8.45 -8.48 1.76
N MET A 236 -9.06 -9.15 0.77
CA MET A 236 -8.45 -10.31 0.11
C MET A 236 -7.12 -9.97 -0.56
N PHE A 237 -7.03 -8.78 -1.17
CA PHE A 237 -5.78 -8.31 -1.75
C PHE A 237 -4.68 -8.16 -0.68
N VAL A 238 -4.98 -7.50 0.44
CA VAL A 238 -4.01 -7.24 1.50
C VAL A 238 -3.61 -8.51 2.25
N GLU A 239 -4.51 -9.48 2.40
CA GLU A 239 -4.19 -10.81 2.92
C GLU A 239 -3.17 -11.53 2.02
N GLY A 240 -3.41 -11.54 0.70
CA GLY A 240 -2.46 -12.10 -0.26
C GLY A 240 -1.14 -11.32 -0.33
N LEU A 241 -1.19 -10.00 -0.16
CA LEU A 241 -0.01 -9.13 -0.04
C LEU A 241 0.84 -9.50 1.19
N GLY A 242 0.21 -9.76 2.33
CA GLY A 242 0.89 -10.24 3.55
C GLY A 242 1.72 -11.50 3.30
N LEU A 243 1.11 -12.49 2.64
CA LEU A 243 1.81 -13.72 2.25
C LEU A 243 2.97 -13.46 1.27
N ALA A 244 2.78 -12.52 0.34
CA ALA A 244 3.84 -12.13 -0.58
C ALA A 244 5.01 -11.46 0.14
N PHE A 245 4.75 -10.58 1.11
CA PHE A 245 5.76 -9.97 1.96
C PHE A 245 6.52 -11.00 2.78
N GLU A 246 5.83 -11.94 3.43
CA GLU A 246 6.47 -12.98 4.22
C GLU A 246 7.42 -13.83 3.35
N ARG A 247 7.00 -14.22 2.15
CA ARG A 247 7.87 -14.94 1.20
C ARG A 247 9.12 -14.15 0.85
N VAL A 248 8.96 -12.87 0.46
CA VAL A 248 10.08 -12.03 0.02
C VAL A 248 11.05 -11.78 1.19
N ALA A 249 10.52 -11.47 2.36
CA ALA A 249 11.32 -11.28 3.58
C ALA A 249 12.09 -12.55 3.97
N MET A 250 11.47 -13.73 3.90
CA MET A 250 12.14 -15.01 4.14
C MET A 250 13.26 -15.27 3.14
N ARG A 251 13.06 -14.90 1.86
CA ARG A 251 14.08 -15.08 0.82
C ARG A 251 15.28 -14.17 1.08
N GLU A 252 15.06 -12.90 1.38
CA GLU A 252 16.12 -11.95 1.74
C GLU A 252 16.88 -12.42 3.00
N GLU A 253 16.19 -12.98 3.99
CA GLU A 253 16.81 -13.54 5.18
C GLU A 253 17.69 -14.76 4.87
N LEU A 254 17.21 -15.70 4.05
CA LEU A 254 17.99 -16.86 3.61
C LEU A 254 19.24 -16.44 2.83
N ASP A 255 19.13 -15.46 1.94
CA ASP A 255 20.26 -14.95 1.16
C ASP A 255 21.28 -14.23 2.06
N SER A 256 20.80 -13.52 3.10
CA SER A 256 21.65 -12.94 4.14
C SER A 256 22.37 -14.02 4.97
N VAL A 257 21.68 -15.09 5.37
CA VAL A 257 22.27 -16.25 6.08
C VAL A 257 23.35 -16.91 5.22
N ARG A 258 23.05 -17.23 3.96
CA ARG A 258 24.00 -17.82 3.00
C ARG A 258 25.24 -16.94 2.83
N SER A 259 25.04 -15.64 2.67
CA SER A 259 26.13 -14.68 2.53
C SER A 259 27.03 -14.63 3.76
N ARG A 260 26.47 -14.74 4.97
CA ARG A 260 27.27 -14.81 6.22
C ARG A 260 28.07 -16.11 6.31
N LEU A 261 27.43 -17.25 6.01
CA LEU A 261 28.11 -18.55 6.01
C LEU A 261 29.24 -18.60 4.98
N GLY A 262 29.01 -18.06 3.77
CA GLY A 262 30.06 -17.97 2.74
C GLY A 262 31.27 -17.13 3.19
N ARG A 263 31.02 -15.99 3.84
CA ARG A 263 32.11 -15.17 4.42
C ARG A 263 32.87 -15.89 5.53
N GLN A 264 32.18 -16.64 6.39
CA GLN A 264 32.83 -17.41 7.45
C GLN A 264 33.64 -18.59 6.89
N ALA A 265 33.10 -19.31 5.90
CA ALA A 265 33.81 -20.40 5.23
C ALA A 265 35.07 -19.90 4.51
N SER A 266 34.99 -18.76 3.82
CA SER A 266 36.17 -18.12 3.20
C SER A 266 37.21 -17.75 4.25
N ALA A 267 36.82 -17.10 5.34
CA ALA A 267 37.74 -16.72 6.40
C ALA A 267 38.41 -17.94 7.08
N LEU A 268 37.67 -19.04 7.27
CA LEU A 268 38.24 -20.29 7.78
C LEU A 268 39.21 -20.92 6.76
N SER A 269 38.87 -20.92 5.47
CA SER A 269 39.77 -21.40 4.41
C SER A 269 41.07 -20.60 4.37
N ASP A 270 40.99 -19.28 4.49
CA ASP A 270 42.15 -18.39 4.52
C ASP A 270 43.04 -18.66 5.75
N LEU A 271 42.43 -18.89 6.92
CA LEU A 271 43.15 -19.26 8.14
C LEU A 271 43.83 -20.64 8.04
N VAL A 272 43.14 -21.63 7.46
CA VAL A 272 43.72 -22.96 7.23
C VAL A 272 44.86 -22.89 6.22
N ALA A 273 44.74 -22.10 5.15
CA ALA A 273 45.82 -21.86 4.21
C ALA A 273 47.05 -21.22 4.88
N GLN A 274 46.83 -20.25 5.79
CA GLN A 274 47.91 -19.63 6.57
C GLN A 274 48.58 -20.58 7.56
N ILE A 275 47.85 -21.58 8.10
CA ILE A 275 48.41 -22.63 8.96
C ILE A 275 49.18 -23.67 8.13
N GLY A 276 48.71 -23.98 6.92
CA GLY A 276 49.38 -24.89 5.98
C GLY A 276 50.74 -24.37 5.49
N ASP A 277 51.01 -23.08 5.61
CA ASP A 277 52.32 -22.46 5.33
C ASP A 277 53.32 -22.57 6.50
N ILE A 278 52.92 -23.16 7.64
CA ILE A 278 53.81 -23.44 8.76
C ILE A 278 54.18 -24.93 8.73
N ASP A 279 55.29 -25.18 8.04
CA ASP A 279 56.09 -26.41 8.00
C ASP A 279 55.85 -27.38 6.83
N ALA A 280 56.53 -27.11 5.71
CA ALA A 280 57.24 -28.14 4.96
C ALA A 280 58.44 -27.54 4.20
N THR A 281 59.63 -27.78 4.74
CA THR A 281 60.92 -27.60 4.04
C THR A 281 61.00 -28.61 2.87
N GLU A 282 61.36 -28.11 1.67
CA GLU A 282 61.47 -28.69 0.30
C GLU A 282 62.10 -30.11 0.12
N PRO A 283 62.12 -30.78 -1.09
CA PRO A 283 61.92 -30.30 -2.49
C PRO A 283 61.21 -31.23 -3.55
N ARG A 284 60.79 -30.59 -4.66
CA ARG A 284 60.71 -31.03 -6.10
C ARG A 284 60.20 -32.45 -6.47
N THR A 285 59.17 -32.53 -7.35
CA THR A 285 59.28 -32.79 -8.82
C THR A 285 57.92 -32.95 -9.54
N SER A 286 57.87 -32.36 -10.75
CA SER A 286 57.11 -32.74 -11.97
C SER A 286 55.57 -32.85 -11.97
N ALA A 287 54.97 -31.81 -12.58
CA ALA A 287 54.12 -31.87 -13.79
C ALA A 287 52.99 -32.90 -13.89
N VAL A 288 51.74 -32.40 -13.82
CA VAL A 288 50.63 -32.74 -14.75
C VAL A 288 49.70 -31.49 -14.91
N GLU A 289 49.78 -30.82 -16.07
CA GLU A 289 48.74 -29.99 -16.70
C GLU A 289 47.58 -30.92 -17.16
N GLU A 290 46.28 -30.60 -17.25
CA GLU A 290 45.38 -29.42 -17.28
C GLU A 290 43.92 -29.99 -17.07
N PRO A 291 42.76 -29.26 -17.14
CA PRO A 291 42.52 -27.88 -17.57
C PRO A 291 41.63 -27.01 -16.64
N ARG A 292 41.68 -25.71 -16.94
CA ARG A 292 40.91 -24.60 -16.37
C ARG A 292 39.45 -24.62 -16.82
N GLY A 293 38.53 -24.57 -15.85
CA GLY A 293 37.16 -24.10 -16.02
C GLY A 293 37.01 -22.74 -15.33
N GLU A 294 37.03 -21.68 -16.12
CA GLU A 294 36.96 -20.28 -15.70
C GLU A 294 35.50 -19.90 -15.37
N VAL A 295 35.22 -19.51 -14.13
CA VAL A 295 33.97 -18.84 -13.76
C VAL A 295 34.33 -17.44 -13.29
N ALA A 296 34.24 -16.48 -14.20
CA ALA A 296 34.37 -15.05 -13.91
C ALA A 296 33.05 -14.52 -13.34
N PHE A 297 33.09 -13.96 -12.13
CA PHE A 297 32.06 -13.03 -11.65
C PHE A 297 32.61 -11.59 -11.79
N PRO A 298 31.93 -10.71 -12.54
CA PRO A 298 32.39 -9.34 -12.73
C PRO A 298 32.28 -8.53 -11.43
N ALA A 299 33.28 -7.67 -11.27
CA ALA A 299 33.44 -6.74 -10.16
C ALA A 299 32.29 -5.74 -10.05
N SER A 300 32.01 -5.38 -8.80
CA SER A 300 31.18 -4.29 -8.30
C SER A 300 31.13 -3.04 -9.19
N SER A 301 29.93 -2.63 -9.59
CA SER A 301 29.68 -1.29 -10.10
C SER A 301 29.64 -0.28 -8.95
N GLU A 302 30.55 0.69 -9.01
CA GLU A 302 30.54 1.92 -8.22
C GLU A 302 29.26 2.72 -8.51
N SER A 303 28.59 3.19 -7.47
CA SER A 303 27.58 4.25 -7.57
C SER A 303 28.08 5.48 -6.81
N VAL A 304 28.16 6.59 -7.53
CA VAL A 304 28.68 7.89 -7.07
C VAL A 304 27.69 8.53 -6.06
N PRO A 305 28.15 9.10 -4.93
CA PRO A 305 27.26 9.67 -3.91
C PRO A 305 26.90 11.14 -4.14
N LEU A 306 25.61 11.46 -4.05
CA LEU A 306 25.09 12.82 -3.79
C LEU A 306 25.40 13.21 -2.34
N ARG A 307 26.10 14.34 -2.15
CA ARG A 307 26.68 14.78 -0.87
C ARG A 307 25.70 15.59 -0.03
N LEU A 308 25.43 15.13 1.20
CA LEU A 308 25.02 15.97 2.32
C LEU A 308 26.12 15.94 3.38
N GLY A 309 26.75 17.10 3.61
CA GLY A 309 27.54 17.45 4.80
C GLY A 309 28.87 16.73 5.05
N GLU A 310 28.96 15.41 4.85
CA GLU A 310 30.08 14.58 5.36
C GLU A 310 30.40 13.34 4.53
N GLY A 311 29.87 13.25 3.31
CA GLY A 311 30.06 12.06 2.45
C GLY A 311 29.28 10.81 2.93
N LEU A 312 28.39 10.96 3.92
CA LEU A 312 27.41 9.95 4.28
C LEU A 312 26.32 9.87 3.21
N THR A 313 25.96 8.65 2.82
CA THR A 313 24.74 8.37 2.04
C THR A 313 23.50 8.64 2.90
N ARG A 314 22.34 8.80 2.27
CA ARG A 314 21.05 9.00 2.97
C ARG A 314 20.84 7.95 4.08
N ARG A 315 21.22 6.70 3.80
CA ARG A 315 21.06 5.60 4.74
C ARG A 315 22.04 5.64 5.91
N GLU A 316 23.30 5.97 5.63
CA GLU A 316 24.31 6.15 6.67
C GLU A 316 23.97 7.35 7.57
N ALA A 317 23.39 8.42 7.03
CA ALA A 317 22.93 9.56 7.82
C ALA A 317 21.79 9.19 8.79
N GLN A 318 20.83 8.36 8.35
CA GLN A 318 19.75 7.83 9.20
C GLN A 318 20.31 6.96 10.34
N VAL A 319 21.25 6.06 10.03
CA VAL A 319 21.92 5.22 11.03
C VAL A 319 22.72 6.07 12.00
N TYR A 320 23.42 7.09 11.52
CA TYR A 320 24.23 7.96 12.36
C TYR A 320 23.39 8.80 13.33
N ALA A 321 22.20 9.25 12.91
CA ALA A 321 21.24 9.89 13.80
C ALA A 321 20.79 8.95 14.94
N LEU A 322 20.45 7.71 14.62
CA LEU A 322 20.02 6.72 15.61
C LEU A 322 21.16 6.29 16.55
N LEU A 323 22.43 6.35 16.10
CA LEU A 323 23.58 6.20 17.00
C LEU A 323 23.66 7.36 18.01
N GLY A 324 23.26 8.57 17.61
CA GLY A 324 23.08 9.72 18.49
C GLY A 324 22.05 9.50 19.60
N ASP A 325 20.99 8.75 19.30
CA ASP A 325 19.94 8.36 20.25
C ASP A 325 20.35 7.19 21.17
N GLY A 326 21.52 6.57 20.93
CA GLY A 326 22.07 5.51 21.78
C GLY A 326 21.42 4.12 21.62
N VAL A 327 20.53 3.94 20.64
CA VAL A 327 19.77 2.69 20.46
C VAL A 327 20.63 1.55 19.89
N SER A 328 20.26 0.31 20.19
CA SER A 328 20.97 -0.90 19.78
C SER A 328 20.86 -1.17 18.27
N ASN A 329 21.74 -2.01 17.72
CA ASN A 329 21.66 -2.36 16.31
C ASN A 329 20.36 -3.10 15.96
N ALA A 330 19.80 -3.85 16.91
CA ALA A 330 18.50 -4.50 16.77
C ALA A 330 17.38 -3.45 16.67
N GLU A 331 17.39 -2.45 17.54
CA GLU A 331 16.42 -1.36 17.50
C GLU A 331 16.59 -0.47 16.26
N ILE A 332 17.83 -0.24 15.81
CA ILE A 332 18.09 0.45 14.54
C ILE A 332 17.56 -0.38 13.38
N ALA A 333 17.75 -1.70 13.41
CA ALA A 333 17.24 -2.61 12.38
C ALA A 333 15.72 -2.57 12.30
N ASP A 334 15.07 -2.59 13.46
CA ASP A 334 13.62 -2.51 13.58
C ASP A 334 13.08 -1.16 13.08
N ARG A 335 13.71 -0.04 13.49
CA ARG A 335 13.30 1.33 13.08
C ARG A 335 13.54 1.60 11.60
N LEU A 336 14.57 0.98 11.04
CA LEU A 336 14.98 1.22 9.68
C LEU A 336 14.48 0.15 8.71
N TYR A 337 13.77 -0.88 9.18
CA TYR A 337 13.27 -2.00 8.37
C TYR A 337 14.36 -2.71 7.57
N ILE A 338 15.51 -2.95 8.21
CA ILE A 338 16.64 -3.70 7.62
C ILE A 338 17.17 -4.71 8.63
N ALA A 339 17.84 -5.75 8.15
CA ALA A 339 18.47 -6.72 9.05
C ALA A 339 19.52 -6.08 9.96
N GLU A 340 19.64 -6.56 11.20
CA GLU A 340 20.68 -6.13 12.16
C GLU A 340 22.10 -6.26 11.59
N GLY A 341 22.34 -7.27 10.73
CA GLY A 341 23.59 -7.40 9.99
C GLY A 341 23.87 -6.25 9.04
N THR A 342 22.83 -5.75 8.35
CA THR A 342 22.91 -4.58 7.47
C THR A 342 23.17 -3.31 8.27
N VAL A 343 22.55 -3.18 9.45
CA VAL A 343 22.87 -2.10 10.40
C VAL A 343 24.33 -2.15 10.80
N LYS A 344 24.89 -3.31 11.17
CA LYS A 344 26.31 -3.45 11.52
C LYS A 344 27.22 -2.95 10.39
N THR A 345 26.87 -3.24 9.14
CA THR A 345 27.60 -2.73 7.96
C THR A 345 27.50 -1.21 7.84
N HIS A 346 26.31 -0.64 7.94
CA HIS A 346 26.13 0.80 7.90
C HIS A 346 26.83 1.51 9.07
N VAL A 347 26.78 0.96 10.28
CA VAL A 347 27.50 1.46 11.45
C VAL A 347 29.00 1.46 11.17
N LYS A 348 29.56 0.38 10.62
CA LYS A 348 30.99 0.34 10.24
C LYS A 348 31.36 1.42 9.23
N HIS A 349 30.53 1.66 8.23
CA HIS A 349 30.77 2.72 7.24
C HIS A 349 30.64 4.12 7.84
N VAL A 350 29.65 4.34 8.71
CA VAL A 350 29.45 5.58 9.45
C VAL A 350 30.68 5.87 10.31
N LEU A 351 31.13 4.92 11.13
CA LEU A 351 32.33 5.06 11.98
C LEU A 351 33.55 5.50 11.17
N ARG A 352 33.78 4.85 10.02
CA ARG A 352 34.88 5.22 9.12
C ARG A 352 34.73 6.64 8.55
N LYS A 353 33.53 7.02 8.12
CA LYS A 353 33.27 8.30 7.45
C LYS A 353 33.26 9.49 8.42
N VAL A 354 32.82 9.28 9.66
CA VAL A 354 32.84 10.30 10.71
C VAL A 354 34.11 10.28 11.56
N SER A 355 35.09 9.42 11.20
CA SER A 355 36.34 9.23 11.92
C SER A 355 36.16 8.91 13.41
N ALA A 356 35.14 8.10 13.73
CA ALA A 356 34.83 7.68 15.09
C ALA A 356 35.43 6.29 15.38
N GLU A 357 36.09 6.17 16.53
CA GLU A 357 36.74 4.92 16.95
C GLU A 357 35.75 3.83 17.36
N ASN A 358 34.58 4.22 17.88
CA ASN A 358 33.54 3.29 18.31
C ASN A 358 32.16 3.95 18.26
N ARG A 359 31.11 3.14 18.44
CA ARG A 359 29.72 3.59 18.39
C ARG A 359 29.38 4.71 19.37
N ALA A 360 29.99 4.69 20.57
CA ALA A 360 29.72 5.69 21.61
C ALA A 360 30.35 7.02 21.23
N HIS A 361 31.57 6.98 20.68
CA HIS A 361 32.26 8.14 20.11
C HIS A 361 31.45 8.74 18.95
N ALA A 362 30.95 7.92 18.01
CA ALA A 362 30.07 8.41 16.93
C ALA A 362 28.78 9.05 17.46
N GLY A 363 28.12 8.44 18.44
CA GLY A 363 26.93 9.03 19.07
C GLY A 363 27.23 10.37 19.75
N ALA A 364 28.40 10.50 20.40
CA ALA A 364 28.84 11.76 21.00
C ALA A 364 29.11 12.84 19.94
N LEU A 365 29.79 12.49 18.85
CA LEU A 365 30.05 13.39 17.71
C LEU A 365 28.75 13.87 17.04
N TYR A 366 27.72 13.02 16.96
CA TYR A 366 26.41 13.42 16.44
C TYR A 366 25.76 14.47 17.34
N ARG A 367 25.76 14.26 18.66
CA ARG A 367 25.15 15.17 19.64
C ARG A 367 25.90 16.49 19.79
N SER A 368 27.21 16.51 19.55
CA SER A 368 28.02 17.73 19.59
C SER A 368 27.90 18.57 18.32
N ARG A 369 27.10 18.16 17.33
CA ARG A 369 26.87 18.99 16.14
C ARG A 369 26.00 20.19 16.47
N PRO A 370 26.37 21.40 16.00
CA PRO A 370 25.43 22.51 16.03
C PRO A 370 24.19 22.09 15.23
N ARG A 371 23.01 22.10 15.89
CA ARG A 371 21.73 21.98 15.17
C ARG A 371 21.71 23.12 14.17
N ARG A 372 21.78 22.81 12.88
CA ARG A 372 21.42 23.79 11.86
C ARG A 372 19.93 24.03 12.02
N GLU A 373 19.60 25.13 12.68
CA GLU A 373 18.26 25.72 12.58
C GLU A 373 17.97 25.90 11.08
N PRO A 374 16.76 25.56 10.60
CA PRO A 374 16.35 25.96 9.26
C PRO A 374 16.42 27.49 9.21
N GLY A 375 17.35 28.02 8.41
CA GLY A 375 17.47 29.44 8.17
C GLY A 375 16.19 29.96 7.54
N TRP A 376 15.33 30.56 8.35
CA TRP A 376 14.42 31.59 7.90
C TRP A 376 15.30 32.81 7.56
N THR A 377 15.66 32.95 6.28
CA THR A 377 16.01 34.27 5.75
C THR A 377 14.70 34.95 5.42
N GLU A 378 14.28 35.88 6.28
CA GLU A 378 13.36 36.95 5.90
C GLU A 378 13.96 37.68 4.69
N GLY A 379 13.14 37.84 3.66
CA GLY A 379 13.46 38.53 2.41
C GLY A 379 12.23 38.58 1.52
#